data_AF-A0A259DXG7-F1
#
_entry.id   AF-A0A259DXG7-F1
#
_cell.length_a   1.000
_cell.length_b   1.000
_cell.length_c   1.000
_cell.angle_alpha   90.00
_cell.angle_beta   90.00
_cell.angle_gamma   90.00
#
_symmetry.space_group_name_H-M   'P 1'
#
loop_
_entity.id
_entity.type
_entity.pdbx_description
1 polymer ?
#
loop_
_entity_poly.entity_id
_entity_poly.type
_entity_poly.pdbx_seq_one_letter_code
_entity_poly.pdbx_strand_id
1 'polypeptide(L)'
;MPVCGVAQGATALDCLPPLPPAPVTDAATRAEYRTEIGQEFSAYFDEAQAYLRCLDAARAEVSEEIKRAIRDYQALGPDPAG
;
A
#
# COMPACT_ATOMS: atom_id res chain seq x y z
N MET A 1 8.84 -16.18 -28.89
CA MET A 1 8.32 -15.00 -28.16
C MET A 1 8.50 -15.28 -26.68
N PRO A 2 9.41 -14.59 -25.95
CA PRO A 2 9.55 -14.82 -24.52
C PRO A 2 8.38 -14.11 -23.82
N VAL A 3 7.60 -14.88 -23.07
CA VAL A 3 6.55 -14.35 -22.22
C VAL A 3 7.28 -13.70 -21.04
N CYS A 4 7.23 -12.37 -20.94
CA CYS A 4 7.73 -11.66 -19.76
C CYS A 4 7.02 -12.24 -18.54
N GLY A 5 7.80 -12.87 -17.65
CA GLY A 5 7.27 -13.41 -16.40
C GLY A 5 6.65 -12.27 -15.61
N VAL A 6 5.33 -12.35 -15.41
CA VAL A 6 4.61 -11.47 -14.50
C VAL A 6 5.18 -11.76 -13.12
N ALA A 7 5.92 -10.80 -12.55
CA ALA A 7 6.21 -10.83 -11.13
C ALA A 7 4.85 -10.79 -10.42
N GLN A 8 4.48 -11.87 -9.72
CA GLN A 8 3.32 -11.88 -8.83
C GLN A 8 3.70 -11.10 -7.59
N GLY A 9 3.64 -9.79 -7.74
CA GLY A 9 3.90 -8.82 -6.70
C GLY A 9 2.59 -8.24 -6.17
N ALA A 10 2.62 -7.73 -4.94
CA ALA A 10 1.49 -7.04 -4.33
C ALA A 10 1.27 -5.71 -5.05
N THR A 11 0.16 -5.56 -5.75
CA THR A 11 -0.21 -4.30 -6.38
C THR A 11 -0.94 -3.41 -5.36
N ALA A 12 -1.01 -2.10 -5.63
CA ALA A 12 -1.81 -1.20 -4.79
C ALA A 12 -3.30 -1.60 -4.75
N LEU A 13 -3.79 -2.35 -5.75
CA LEU A 13 -5.15 -2.88 -5.81
C LEU A 13 -5.38 -4.01 -4.79
N ASP A 14 -4.31 -4.64 -4.31
CA ASP A 14 -4.37 -5.70 -3.28
C ASP A 14 -4.39 -5.11 -1.86
N CYS A 15 -4.14 -3.80 -1.72
CA CYS A 15 -4.12 -3.12 -0.43
C CYS A 15 -5.49 -2.50 -0.13
N LEU A 16 -6.19 -3.05 0.88
CA LEU A 16 -7.49 -2.52 1.31
C LEU A 16 -7.31 -1.51 2.47
N PRO A 17 -7.78 -0.26 2.34
CA PRO A 17 -7.75 0.69 3.44
C PRO A 17 -8.76 0.29 4.53
N PRO A 18 -8.39 0.35 5.82
CA PRO A 18 -9.33 0.10 6.90
C PRO A 18 -10.34 1.25 7.05
N LEU A 19 -11.52 0.92 7.57
CA LEU A 19 -12.55 1.91 7.86
C LEU A 19 -12.31 2.52 9.26
N PRO A 20 -12.19 3.85 9.40
CA PRO A 20 -12.08 4.47 10.71
C PRO A 20 -13.32 4.22 11.56
N PRO A 21 -13.17 3.95 12.88
CA PRO A 21 -14.31 3.87 13.79
C PRO A 21 -15.08 5.19 13.83
N ALA A 22 -16.40 5.12 13.96
CA ALA A 22 -17.22 6.32 14.11
C ALA A 22 -16.94 7.01 15.46
N PRO A 23 -16.83 8.34 15.50
CA PRO A 23 -16.61 9.04 16.76
C PRO A 23 -17.82 8.93 17.69
N VAL A 24 -17.58 8.53 18.94
CA VAL A 24 -18.59 8.53 19.99
C VAL A 24 -18.60 9.89 20.70
N THR A 25 -19.60 10.72 20.39
CA THR A 25 -19.68 12.11 20.88
C THR A 25 -20.33 12.25 22.26
N ASP A 26 -21.14 11.28 22.68
CA ASP A 26 -21.76 11.27 24.01
C ASP A 26 -20.76 10.92 25.12
N ALA A 27 -20.74 11.74 26.17
CA ALA A 27 -19.77 11.61 27.25
C ALA A 27 -20.07 10.44 28.19
N ALA A 28 -21.35 10.15 28.45
CA ALA A 28 -21.75 9.03 29.30
C ALA A 28 -21.38 7.70 28.64
N THR A 29 -21.72 7.55 27.35
CA THR A 29 -21.38 6.39 26.52
C THR A 29 -19.87 6.17 26.45
N ARG A 30 -19.07 7.24 26.25
CA ARG A 30 -17.60 7.12 26.27
C ARG A 30 -17.04 6.68 27.63
N ALA A 31 -17.69 7.07 28.73
CA ALA A 31 -17.25 6.69 30.06
C ALA A 31 -17.59 5.23 30.36
N GLU A 32 -18.79 4.80 29.96
CA GLU A 32 -19.29 3.44 30.15
C GLU A 32 -18.53 2.42 29.30
N TYR A 33 -18.31 2.72 28.01
CA TYR A 33 -17.72 1.80 27.02
C TYR A 33 -16.27 2.15 26.66
N ARG A 34 -15.53 2.77 27.59
CA ARG A 34 -14.17 3.28 27.31
C ARG A 34 -13.23 2.19 26.78
N THR A 35 -13.33 0.98 27.33
CA THR A 35 -12.44 -0.12 26.99
C THR A 35 -12.73 -0.65 25.59
N GLU A 36 -14.01 -0.88 25.29
CA GLU A 36 -14.49 -1.38 24.01
C GLU A 36 -14.19 -0.40 22.88
N ILE A 37 -14.51 0.88 23.09
CA ILE A 37 -14.16 1.96 22.15
C ILE A 37 -12.64 1.98 21.96
N GLY A 38 -11.85 1.89 23.03
CA GLY A 38 -10.39 1.85 22.93
C GLY A 38 -9.87 0.68 22.09
N GLN A 39 -10.49 -0.50 22.20
CA GLN A 39 -10.14 -1.68 21.41
C GLN A 39 -10.46 -1.49 19.92
N GLU A 40 -11.61 -0.89 19.57
CA GLU A 40 -11.95 -0.61 18.16
C GLU A 40 -10.93 0.34 17.51
N PHE A 41 -10.52 1.40 18.22
CA PHE A 41 -9.49 2.31 17.73
C PHE A 41 -8.13 1.62 17.60
N SER A 42 -7.75 0.78 18.57
CA SER A 42 -6.51 0.02 18.49
C SER A 42 -6.50 -0.91 17.28
N ALA A 43 -7.60 -1.64 17.05
CA ALA A 43 -7.74 -2.52 15.89
C ALA A 43 -7.59 -1.75 14.57
N TYR A 44 -8.26 -0.61 14.44
CA TYR A 44 -8.09 0.28 13.29
C TYR A 44 -6.63 0.70 13.07
N PHE A 45 -5.90 1.05 14.13
CA PHE A 45 -4.49 1.45 13.99
C PHE A 45 -3.59 0.30 13.54
N ASP A 46 -3.83 -0.92 14.01
CA ASP A 46 -3.09 -2.11 13.58
C ASP A 46 -3.37 -2.43 12.10
N GLU A 47 -4.64 -2.35 11.69
CA GLU A 47 -5.04 -2.52 10.29
C GLU A 47 -4.49 -1.40 9.39
N ALA A 48 -4.46 -0.16 9.87
CA ALA A 48 -3.90 0.97 9.12
C ALA A 48 -2.40 0.79 8.87
N GLN A 49 -1.66 0.29 9.87
CA GLN A 49 -0.26 -0.05 9.66
C GLN A 49 -0.08 -1.22 8.68
N ALA A 50 -0.97 -2.22 8.71
CA ALA A 50 -0.93 -3.31 7.74
C ALA A 50 -1.17 -2.80 6.30
N TYR A 51 -2.14 -1.90 6.12
CA TYR A 51 -2.40 -1.25 4.85
C TYR A 51 -1.19 -0.46 4.34
N LEU A 52 -0.55 0.34 5.19
CA LEU A 52 0.64 1.10 4.80
C LEU A 52 1.82 0.19 4.41
N ARG A 53 2.05 -0.89 5.15
CA ARG A 53 3.08 -1.88 4.78
C ARG A 53 2.79 -2.54 3.43
N CYS A 54 1.52 -2.80 3.11
CA CYS A 54 1.13 -3.31 1.80
C CYS A 54 1.46 -2.30 0.69
N LEU A 55 1.11 -1.02 0.87
CA LEU A 55 1.41 0.02 -0.11
C LEU A 55 2.92 0.22 -0.32
N ASP A 56 3.72 0.11 0.75
CA ASP A 56 5.17 0.20 0.65
C ASP A 56 5.76 -0.96 -0.16
N ALA A 57 5.22 -2.18 -0.02
CA ALA A 57 5.59 -3.32 -0.85
C ALA A 57 5.25 -3.07 -2.32
N ALA A 58 4.02 -2.63 -2.61
CA ALA A 58 3.59 -2.30 -3.97
C ALA A 58 4.45 -1.21 -4.62
N ARG A 59 4.80 -0.18 -3.84
CA ARG A 59 5.71 0.87 -4.28
C ARG A 59 7.09 0.31 -4.61
N ALA A 60 7.63 -0.59 -3.80
CA ALA A 60 8.95 -1.17 -4.02
C ALA A 60 9.01 -1.94 -5.34
N GLU A 61 7.96 -2.71 -5.66
CA GLU A 61 7.86 -3.47 -6.90
C GLU A 61 7.86 -2.58 -8.14
N VAL A 62 6.99 -1.57 -8.17
CA VAL A 62 6.95 -0.58 -9.27
C VAL A 62 8.28 0.14 -9.40
N SER A 63 8.95 0.43 -8.27
CA SER A 63 10.28 1.07 -8.29
C SER A 63 11.33 0.19 -8.98
N GLU A 64 11.28 -1.13 -8.80
CA GLU A 64 12.18 -2.07 -9.50
C GLU A 64 11.84 -2.18 -10.99
N GLU A 65 10.56 -2.14 -11.35
CA GLU A 65 10.13 -2.10 -12.75
C GLU A 65 10.63 -0.84 -13.46
N ILE A 66 10.51 0.33 -12.82
CA ILE A 66 11.05 1.59 -13.34
C ILE A 66 12.55 1.49 -13.56
N LYS A 67 13.31 0.97 -12.60
CA LYS A 67 14.77 0.78 -12.74
C LYS A 67 15.10 -0.14 -13.92
N ARG A 68 14.30 -1.18 -14.16
CA ARG A 68 14.46 -2.08 -15.31
C ARG A 68 14.19 -1.35 -16.62
N ALA A 69 13.06 -0.65 -16.72
CA ALA A 69 12.69 0.11 -17.91
C ALA A 69 13.74 1.16 -18.28
N ILE A 70 14.34 1.83 -17.29
CA ILE A 70 15.45 2.78 -17.50
C ILE A 70 16.66 2.08 -18.12
N ARG A 71 17.07 0.91 -17.61
CA ARG A 71 18.20 0.15 -18.17
C ARG A 71 17.91 -0.30 -19.60
N ASP A 72 16.70 -0.77 -19.86
CA ASP A 72 16.29 -1.22 -21.19
C ASP A 72 16.29 -0.06 -22.20
N TYR A 73 15.82 1.12 -21.79
CA TYR A 73 15.90 2.34 -22.61
C TYR A 73 17.33 2.77 -22.90
N GLN A 74 18.21 2.77 -21.88
CA GLN A 74 19.62 3.12 -22.04
C GLN A 74 20.35 2.14 -22.98
N ALA A 75 19.94 0.87 -23.01
CA ALA A 75 20.53 -0.14 -23.88
C ALA A 75 20.21 0.07 -25.37
N LEU A 76 19.23 0.92 -25.72
CA LEU A 76 18.94 1.26 -27.12
C LEU A 76 20.10 2.03 -27.79
N GLY A 77 20.96 2.68 -27.00
CA GLY A 77 22.03 3.52 -27.52
C GLY A 77 21.52 4.85 -28.11
N PRO A 78 22.43 5.70 -28.64
CA PRO A 78 22.04 6.94 -29.30
C PRO A 78 21.28 6.69 -30.60
N ASP A 79 20.39 7.63 -30.97
CA ASP A 79 19.68 7.59 -32.26
C ASP A 79 20.70 7.57 -33.41
N PRO A 80 20.67 6.57 -34.31
CA PRO A 80 21.59 6.49 -35.44
C PRO A 80 21.42 7.63 -36.47
N ALA A 81 20.41 8.50 -36.34
CA ALA A 81 20.18 9.65 -37.22
C ALA A 81 20.83 10.98 -36.77
N GLY A 82 21.64 10.96 -35.69
CA GLY A 82 22.45 12.11 -35.25
C GLY A 82 23.76 12.28 -35.99
#